data_AF-A0A9X6KAX6-F1
#
_entry.id   AF-A0A9X6KAX6-F1
#
_cell.length_a   1.000
_cell.length_b   1.000
_cell.length_c   1.000
_cell.angle_alpha   90.00
_cell.angle_beta   90.00
_cell.angle_gamma   90.00
#
_symmetry.space_group_name_H-M   'P 1'
#
loop_
_entity.id
_entity.type
_entity.pdbx_description
1 polymer ?
#
loop_
_entity_poly.entity_id
_entity_poly.type
_entity_poly.pdbx_seq_one_letter_code
_entity_poly.pdbx_strand_id
1 'polypeptide(L)'
;MTNSINFEAFMRTPAGRKLQAESEKYIADLKAEHAEKKEQLKSKEFVYGELTTGASHLRNVQLYREIEGIPSVVDTNSWGQVDKITPLKNYRDISPTLAEDIKKANPLVYRRLRSNDLKDIPKSDDFYETEIYSENCPVEIFDAYIQRPSNDPESPRYSKDWLDHYNSPKDFENGESKQLKQLTELYSTENLRGIAQDIRNLQTEIENIEKEIH
;
A
#
# COMPACT_ATOMS: atom_id res chain seq x y z
N MET A 1 -36.80 -4.71 59.71
CA MET A 1 -37.13 -5.75 58.71
C MET A 1 -36.40 -5.42 57.43
N THR A 2 -35.23 -6.02 57.22
CA THR A 2 -34.49 -5.92 55.97
C THR A 2 -35.09 -6.95 55.01
N ASN A 3 -35.90 -6.49 54.05
CA ASN A 3 -36.35 -7.33 52.94
C ASN A 3 -35.15 -7.61 52.03
N SER A 4 -34.35 -8.62 52.38
CA SER A 4 -33.43 -9.21 51.41
C SER A 4 -34.28 -10.06 50.46
N ILE A 5 -34.57 -9.52 49.27
CA ILE A 5 -35.00 -10.35 48.15
C ILE A 5 -33.94 -11.45 48.01
N ASN A 6 -34.34 -12.71 48.18
CA ASN A 6 -33.43 -13.82 47.92
C ASN A 6 -33.15 -13.82 46.41
N PHE A 7 -31.97 -13.34 46.02
CA PHE A 7 -31.56 -13.20 44.62
C PHE A 7 -31.76 -14.48 43.82
N GLU A 8 -31.46 -15.64 44.43
CA GLU A 8 -31.70 -16.95 43.79
C GLU A 8 -33.19 -17.23 43.56
N ALA A 9 -34.06 -16.77 44.47
CA ALA A 9 -35.50 -16.89 44.28
C ALA A 9 -36.00 -15.97 43.17
N PHE A 10 -35.45 -14.75 43.05
CA PHE A 10 -35.76 -13.83 41.95
C PHE A 10 -35.31 -14.38 40.59
N MET A 11 -34.07 -14.87 40.48
CA MET A 11 -33.53 -15.44 39.24
C MET A 11 -34.32 -16.66 38.73
N ARG A 12 -35.02 -17.38 39.62
CA ARG A 12 -35.90 -18.50 39.25
C ARG A 12 -37.28 -18.06 38.73
N THR A 13 -37.68 -16.81 38.91
CA THR A 13 -38.93 -16.27 38.36
C THR A 13 -38.83 -16.08 36.84
N PRO A 14 -39.97 -16.02 36.11
CA PRO A 14 -39.96 -15.70 34.68
C PRO A 14 -39.27 -14.37 34.36
N ALA A 15 -39.42 -13.36 35.22
CA ALA A 15 -38.77 -12.06 35.06
C ALA A 15 -37.24 -12.17 35.25
N GLY A 16 -36.78 -12.88 36.28
CA GLY A 16 -35.36 -13.10 36.53
C GLY A 16 -34.67 -13.89 35.41
N ARG A 17 -35.32 -14.93 34.87
CA ARG A 17 -34.82 -15.68 33.70
C ARG A 17 -34.77 -14.84 32.43
N LYS A 18 -35.78 -13.98 32.21
CA LYS A 18 -35.79 -13.07 31.07
C LYS A 18 -34.64 -12.06 31.16
N LEU A 19 -34.42 -11.47 32.34
CA LEU A 19 -33.31 -10.56 32.59
C LEU A 19 -31.96 -11.26 32.39
N GLN A 20 -31.81 -12.50 32.88
CA GLN A 20 -30.60 -13.29 32.62
C GLN A 20 -30.35 -13.51 31.13
N ALA A 21 -31.37 -13.93 30.37
CA ALA A 21 -31.25 -14.16 28.94
C ALA A 21 -30.94 -12.86 28.16
N GLU A 22 -31.53 -11.73 28.57
CA GLU A 22 -31.23 -10.42 28.01
C GLU A 22 -29.79 -9.98 28.31
N SER A 23 -29.30 -10.21 29.54
CA SER A 23 -27.90 -9.95 29.90
C SER A 23 -26.92 -10.85 29.15
N GLU A 24 -27.21 -12.15 29.02
CA GLU A 24 -26.39 -13.09 28.27
C GLU A 24 -26.33 -12.71 26.78
N LYS A 25 -27.47 -12.31 26.20
CA LYS A 25 -27.53 -11.80 24.83
C LYS A 25 -26.73 -10.51 24.68
N TYR A 26 -26.90 -9.55 25.58
CA TYR A 26 -26.15 -8.29 25.57
C TYR A 26 -24.64 -8.53 25.60
N ILE A 27 -24.16 -9.41 26.49
CA ILE A 27 -22.75 -9.79 26.57
C ILE A 27 -22.28 -10.49 25.29
N ALA A 28 -23.12 -11.33 24.67
CA ALA A 28 -22.78 -11.99 23.42
C ALA A 28 -22.66 -10.98 22.26
N ASP A 29 -23.59 -10.02 22.18
CA ASP A 29 -23.59 -8.96 21.17
C ASP A 29 -22.33 -8.07 21.34
N LEU A 30 -21.99 -7.66 22.58
CA LEU A 30 -20.75 -6.93 22.87
C LEU A 30 -19.48 -7.69 22.47
N LYS A 31 -19.43 -9.01 22.73
CA LYS A 31 -18.28 -9.85 22.32
C LYS A 31 -18.15 -9.95 20.80
N ALA A 32 -19.27 -10.00 20.08
CA ALA A 32 -19.27 -10.02 18.62
C ALA A 32 -18.76 -8.67 18.07
N GLU A 33 -19.26 -7.56 18.59
CA GLU A 33 -18.80 -6.21 18.22
C GLU A 33 -17.31 -6.01 18.53
N HIS A 34 -16.86 -6.47 19.71
CA HIS A 34 -15.44 -6.43 20.10
C HIS A 34 -14.54 -7.17 19.11
N ALA A 35 -14.93 -8.38 18.70
CA ALA A 35 -14.18 -9.18 17.73
C ALA A 35 -14.11 -8.50 16.36
N GLU A 36 -15.24 -7.93 15.89
CA GLU A 36 -15.28 -7.18 14.64
C GLU A 36 -14.34 -5.96 14.68
N LYS A 37 -14.42 -5.15 15.74
CA LYS A 37 -13.57 -3.97 15.90
C LYS A 37 -12.09 -4.33 16.01
N LYS A 38 -11.73 -5.45 16.66
CA LYS A 38 -10.34 -5.93 16.69
C LYS A 38 -9.81 -6.30 15.30
N GLU A 39 -10.63 -6.92 14.46
CA GLU A 39 -10.23 -7.24 13.09
C GLU A 39 -10.10 -5.97 12.22
N GLN A 40 -11.01 -5.00 12.39
CA GLN A 40 -10.92 -3.69 11.74
C GLN A 40 -9.66 -2.94 12.16
N LEU A 41 -9.34 -2.93 13.47
CA LEU A 41 -8.13 -2.31 14.01
C LEU A 41 -6.88 -2.93 13.39
N LYS A 42 -6.76 -4.25 13.40
CA LYS A 42 -5.63 -4.97 12.82
C LYS A 42 -5.45 -4.65 11.34
N SER A 43 -6.55 -4.57 10.59
CA SER A 43 -6.53 -4.21 9.17
C SER A 43 -6.04 -2.77 8.95
N LYS A 44 -6.52 -1.81 9.75
CA LYS A 44 -6.06 -0.41 9.68
C LYS A 44 -4.61 -0.24 10.10
N GLU A 45 -4.17 -0.92 11.16
CA GLU A 45 -2.77 -0.91 11.62
C GLU A 45 -1.84 -1.48 10.55
N PHE A 46 -2.24 -2.55 9.87
CA PHE A 46 -1.49 -3.11 8.75
C PHE A 46 -1.36 -2.10 7.60
N VAL A 47 -2.48 -1.52 7.14
CA VAL A 47 -2.46 -0.52 6.06
C VAL A 47 -1.62 0.71 6.45
N TYR A 48 -1.76 1.20 7.68
CA TYR A 48 -0.96 2.31 8.19
C TYR A 48 0.54 1.98 8.17
N GLY A 49 0.90 0.77 8.62
CA GLY A 49 2.29 0.28 8.56
C GLY A 49 2.85 0.24 7.14
N GLU A 50 2.09 -0.30 6.19
CA GLU A 50 2.53 -0.37 4.78
C GLU A 50 2.64 1.02 4.14
N LEU A 51 1.72 1.96 4.41
CA LEU A 51 1.81 3.32 3.86
C LEU A 51 2.93 4.16 4.48
N THR A 52 3.34 3.85 5.72
CA THR A 52 4.41 4.59 6.41
C THR A 52 5.80 4.04 6.11
N THR A 53 5.92 2.75 5.83
CA THR A 53 7.22 2.06 5.65
C THR A 53 7.32 1.30 4.33
N GLY A 54 6.45 1.61 3.37
CA GLY A 54 6.34 0.95 2.06
C GLY A 54 5.83 -0.49 2.17
N ALA A 55 5.34 -1.08 1.09
CA ALA A 55 4.88 -2.47 1.16
C ALA A 55 6.01 -3.42 1.56
N SER A 56 5.74 -4.34 2.48
CA SER A 56 6.74 -5.25 3.08
C SER A 56 7.57 -6.03 2.05
N HIS A 57 6.96 -6.44 0.93
CA HIS A 57 7.62 -7.16 -0.16
C HIS A 57 8.47 -6.27 -1.08
N LEU A 58 8.40 -4.94 -0.92
CA LEU A 58 9.18 -3.95 -1.66
C LEU A 58 10.33 -3.36 -0.84
N ARG A 59 10.60 -3.85 0.38
CA ARG A 59 11.67 -3.35 1.26
C ARG A 59 12.98 -4.12 1.05
N ASN A 60 14.11 -3.42 0.92
CA ASN A 60 15.45 -4.01 0.74
C ASN A 60 15.53 -5.03 -0.42
N VAL A 61 14.89 -4.72 -1.55
CA VAL A 61 14.84 -5.60 -2.73
C VAL A 61 15.39 -4.89 -3.96
N GLN A 62 15.71 -5.69 -4.98
CA GLN A 62 16.05 -5.20 -6.31
C GLN A 62 14.87 -5.48 -7.24
N LEU A 63 14.41 -4.44 -7.92
CA LEU A 63 13.24 -4.50 -8.80
C LEU A 63 13.67 -4.21 -10.24
N TYR A 64 13.17 -5.01 -11.18
CA TYR A 64 13.30 -4.69 -12.59
C TYR A 64 12.25 -3.65 -12.98
N ARG A 65 12.68 -2.54 -13.57
CA ARG A 65 11.81 -1.49 -14.14
C ARG A 65 12.37 -1.01 -15.47
N GLU A 66 11.49 -0.65 -16.38
CA GLU A 66 11.85 0.04 -17.61
C GLU A 66 11.58 1.53 -17.41
N ILE A 67 12.64 2.34 -17.41
CA ILE A 67 12.57 3.76 -17.07
C ILE A 67 12.89 4.55 -18.32
N GLU A 68 11.89 5.24 -18.87
CA GLU A 68 12.01 5.97 -20.13
C GLU A 68 12.67 5.11 -21.23
N GLY A 69 12.24 3.84 -21.32
CA GLY A 69 12.71 2.87 -22.31
C GLY A 69 14.05 2.20 -21.96
N ILE A 70 14.67 2.56 -20.83
CA ILE A 70 15.94 2.01 -20.36
C ILE A 70 15.68 0.90 -19.33
N PRO A 71 15.99 -0.37 -19.65
CA PRO A 71 15.91 -1.46 -18.69
C PRO A 71 16.84 -1.21 -17.50
N SER A 72 16.30 -1.16 -16.29
CA SER A 72 16.99 -0.71 -15.10
C SER A 72 16.69 -1.59 -13.89
N VAL A 73 17.63 -1.58 -12.94
CA VAL A 73 17.46 -2.13 -11.59
C VAL A 73 17.18 -0.98 -10.65
N VAL A 74 16.13 -1.12 -9.87
CA VAL A 74 15.74 -0.19 -8.81
C VAL A 74 16.01 -0.89 -7.48
N ASP A 75 16.99 -0.40 -6.73
CA ASP A 75 17.27 -0.84 -5.37
C ASP A 75 16.38 -0.06 -4.40
N THR A 76 15.79 -0.76 -3.44
CA THR A 76 14.89 -0.15 -2.46
C THR A 76 15.47 -0.21 -1.05
N ASN A 77 15.16 0.79 -0.23
CA ASN A 77 15.62 0.85 1.16
C ASN A 77 14.68 0.06 2.11
N SER A 78 14.96 0.13 3.42
CA SER A 78 14.18 -0.55 4.46
C SER A 78 12.77 0.00 4.67
N TRP A 79 12.44 1.12 4.01
CA TRP A 79 11.15 1.82 4.05
C TRP A 79 10.40 1.67 2.71
N GLY A 80 10.85 0.77 1.83
CA GLY A 80 10.21 0.52 0.54
C GLY A 80 10.24 1.73 -0.40
N GLN A 81 11.19 2.64 -0.20
CA GLN A 81 11.44 3.77 -1.09
C GLN A 81 12.58 3.44 -2.04
N VAL A 82 12.61 4.12 -3.19
CA VAL A 82 13.72 4.01 -4.13
C VAL A 82 14.98 4.59 -3.51
N ASP A 83 16.04 3.77 -3.46
CA ASP A 83 17.37 4.14 -2.96
C ASP A 83 18.31 4.46 -4.13
N LYS A 84 18.26 3.64 -5.18
CA LYS A 84 19.15 3.77 -6.33
C LYS A 84 18.55 3.20 -7.60
N ILE A 85 18.84 3.86 -8.73
CA ILE A 85 18.50 3.36 -10.07
C ILE A 85 19.79 3.07 -10.83
N THR A 86 19.93 1.85 -11.34
CA THR A 86 21.10 1.41 -12.12
C THR A 86 20.64 0.80 -13.45
N PRO A 87 20.95 1.42 -14.60
CA PRO A 87 20.69 0.81 -15.91
C PRO A 87 21.36 -0.56 -16.05
N LEU A 88 20.63 -1.53 -16.59
CA LEU A 88 21.14 -2.87 -16.86
C LEU A 88 22.14 -2.83 -18.01
N LYS A 89 23.33 -3.39 -17.79
CA LYS A 89 24.40 -3.46 -18.81
C LYS A 89 24.79 -4.89 -19.18
N ASN A 90 24.79 -5.79 -18.21
CA ASN A 90 25.24 -7.17 -18.39
C ASN A 90 24.44 -8.11 -17.47
N TYR A 91 24.55 -9.42 -17.71
CA TYR A 91 23.87 -10.43 -16.89
C TYR A 91 24.63 -10.82 -15.61
N ARG A 92 25.93 -10.50 -15.51
CA ARG A 92 26.80 -10.99 -14.42
C ARG A 92 26.42 -10.43 -13.06
N ASP A 93 25.92 -9.19 -13.05
CA ASP A 93 25.59 -8.46 -11.84
C ASP A 93 24.12 -8.66 -11.41
N ILE A 94 23.38 -9.56 -12.06
CA ILE A 94 21.95 -9.81 -11.83
C ILE A 94 21.78 -11.03 -10.91
N SER A 95 21.08 -10.85 -9.79
CA SER A 95 20.72 -11.95 -8.89
C SER A 95 19.77 -12.97 -9.57
N PRO A 96 19.76 -14.26 -9.19
CA PRO A 96 18.86 -15.25 -9.77
C PRO A 96 17.37 -14.87 -9.68
N THR A 97 16.98 -14.24 -8.58
CA THR A 97 15.60 -13.75 -8.37
C THR A 97 15.26 -12.66 -9.38
N LEU A 98 16.10 -11.62 -9.47
CA LEU A 98 15.92 -10.53 -10.43
C LEU A 98 15.91 -11.04 -11.87
N ALA A 99 16.74 -12.05 -12.19
CA ALA A 99 16.78 -12.65 -13.51
C ALA A 99 15.45 -13.31 -13.91
N GLU A 100 14.79 -14.01 -12.98
CA GLU A 100 13.45 -14.58 -13.24
C GLU A 100 12.38 -13.48 -13.33
N ASP A 101 12.51 -12.39 -12.57
CA ASP A 101 11.60 -11.25 -12.67
C ASP A 101 11.72 -10.53 -14.03
N ILE A 102 12.95 -10.29 -14.50
CA ILE A 102 13.21 -9.74 -15.85
C ILE A 102 12.63 -10.68 -16.91
N LYS A 103 12.83 -11.99 -16.79
CA LYS A 103 12.32 -12.98 -17.74
C LYS A 103 10.80 -12.96 -17.83
N LYS A 104 10.10 -12.79 -16.71
CA LYS A 104 8.63 -12.68 -16.68
C LYS A 104 8.15 -11.36 -17.26
N ALA A 105 8.79 -10.25 -16.88
CA ALA A 105 8.36 -8.90 -17.28
C ALA A 105 8.71 -8.57 -18.74
N ASN A 106 9.94 -8.86 -19.16
CA ASN A 106 10.43 -8.58 -20.52
C ASN A 106 11.37 -9.73 -21.01
N PRO A 107 10.80 -10.80 -21.61
CA PRO A 107 11.58 -11.94 -22.09
C PRO A 107 12.67 -11.59 -23.12
N LEU A 108 12.46 -10.52 -23.90
CA LEU A 108 13.42 -10.06 -24.91
C LEU A 108 14.65 -9.43 -24.25
N VAL A 109 14.45 -8.56 -23.25
CA VAL A 109 15.53 -7.99 -22.44
C VAL A 109 16.31 -9.11 -21.74
N TYR A 110 15.62 -10.07 -21.11
CA TYR A 110 16.26 -11.24 -20.50
C TYR A 110 17.15 -12.00 -21.49
N ARG A 111 16.63 -12.29 -22.70
CA ARG A 111 17.38 -13.01 -23.73
C ARG A 111 18.60 -12.22 -24.21
N ARG A 112 18.47 -10.91 -24.41
CA ARG A 112 19.57 -10.02 -24.80
C ARG A 112 20.64 -9.93 -23.72
N LEU A 113 20.25 -9.81 -22.45
CA LEU A 113 21.18 -9.83 -21.32
C LEU A 113 21.99 -11.13 -21.27
N ARG A 114 21.32 -12.28 -21.41
CA ARG A 114 22.01 -13.59 -21.42
C ARG A 114 22.98 -13.76 -22.59
N SER A 115 22.69 -13.14 -23.72
CA SER A 115 23.58 -13.11 -24.89
C SER A 115 24.65 -12.01 -24.82
N ASN A 116 24.65 -11.17 -23.78
CA ASN A 116 25.44 -9.92 -23.70
C ASN A 116 25.25 -9.01 -24.93
N ASP A 117 24.03 -8.94 -25.44
CA ASP A 117 23.61 -8.17 -26.62
C ASP A 117 22.50 -7.16 -26.24
N LEU A 118 22.54 -6.67 -25.00
CA LEU A 118 21.68 -5.57 -24.61
C LEU A 118 22.24 -4.29 -25.21
N LYS A 119 21.43 -3.58 -25.99
CA LYS A 119 21.82 -2.30 -26.59
C LYS A 119 22.09 -1.28 -25.48
N ASP A 120 23.16 -0.50 -25.65
CA ASP A 120 23.37 0.67 -24.82
C ASP A 120 22.40 1.77 -25.29
N ILE A 121 21.49 2.17 -24.40
CA ILE A 121 20.47 3.18 -24.67
C ILE A 121 20.94 4.47 -23.98
N PRO A 122 21.15 5.58 -24.73
CA PRO A 122 21.55 6.84 -24.13
C PRO A 122 20.46 7.34 -23.18
N LYS A 123 20.89 7.87 -22.03
CA LYS A 123 19.99 8.51 -21.05
C LYS A 123 19.49 9.84 -21.60
N SER A 124 18.17 10.03 -21.64
CA SER A 124 17.50 11.29 -21.97
C SER A 124 17.40 12.21 -20.74
N ASP A 125 17.00 13.46 -20.95
CA ASP A 125 16.65 14.37 -19.85
C ASP A 125 15.50 13.81 -19.00
N ASP A 126 14.46 13.25 -19.64
CA ASP A 126 13.34 12.56 -18.96
C ASP A 126 13.81 11.44 -18.03
N PHE A 127 14.89 10.72 -18.40
CA PHE A 127 15.46 9.68 -17.53
C PHE A 127 16.02 10.31 -16.25
N TYR A 128 16.75 11.42 -16.37
CA TYR A 128 17.31 12.11 -15.20
C TYR A 128 16.23 12.80 -14.36
N GLU A 129 15.19 13.35 -14.99
CA GLU A 129 14.02 13.87 -14.26
C GLU A 129 13.34 12.76 -13.45
N THR A 130 13.24 11.56 -14.02
CA THR A 130 12.71 10.39 -13.32
C THR A 130 13.63 9.93 -12.19
N GLU A 131 14.95 9.98 -12.38
CA GLU A 131 15.94 9.69 -11.33
C GLU A 131 15.80 10.67 -10.16
N ILE A 132 15.66 11.97 -10.45
CA ILE A 132 15.40 13.02 -9.44
C ILE A 132 14.07 12.78 -8.73
N TYR A 133 13.00 12.45 -9.48
CA TYR A 133 11.68 12.17 -8.88
C TYR A 133 11.72 10.97 -7.92
N SER A 134 12.57 9.98 -8.22
CA SER A 134 12.67 8.76 -7.42
C SER A 134 13.26 8.97 -6.02
N GLU A 135 13.99 10.06 -5.79
CA GLU A 135 14.70 10.29 -4.53
C GLU A 135 13.74 10.27 -3.32
N ASN A 136 13.92 9.28 -2.44
CA ASN A 136 13.07 9.04 -1.26
C ASN A 136 11.58 8.83 -1.57
N CYS A 137 11.26 8.42 -2.80
CA CYS A 137 9.88 8.17 -3.24
C CYS A 137 9.48 6.71 -2.93
N PRO A 138 8.31 6.45 -2.31
CA PRO A 138 7.75 5.11 -2.22
C PRO A 138 7.67 4.45 -3.61
N VAL A 139 8.03 3.18 -3.70
CA VAL A 139 8.11 2.44 -4.98
C VAL A 139 6.78 2.46 -5.72
N GLU A 140 5.65 2.39 -5.03
CA GLU A 140 4.33 2.41 -5.65
C GLU A 140 4.01 3.75 -6.32
N ILE A 141 4.45 4.86 -5.73
CA ILE A 141 4.33 6.20 -6.32
C ILE A 141 5.27 6.31 -7.52
N PHE A 142 6.52 5.85 -7.36
CA PHE A 142 7.50 5.83 -8.42
C PHE A 142 7.02 5.00 -9.63
N ASP A 143 6.46 3.82 -9.39
CA ASP A 143 5.91 2.94 -10.43
C ASP A 143 4.77 3.62 -11.20
N ALA A 144 3.87 4.30 -10.49
CA ALA A 144 2.80 5.07 -11.13
C ALA A 144 3.33 6.27 -11.93
N TYR A 145 4.42 6.90 -11.47
CA TYR A 145 5.07 7.99 -12.18
C TYR A 145 5.70 7.51 -13.49
N ILE A 146 6.48 6.42 -13.46
CA ILE A 146 7.14 5.90 -14.68
C ILE A 146 6.16 5.25 -15.67
N GLN A 147 4.95 4.91 -15.24
CA GLN A 147 3.89 4.38 -16.10
C GLN A 147 2.97 5.45 -16.67
N ARG A 148 3.17 6.74 -16.33
CA ARG A 148 2.32 7.84 -16.79
C ARG A 148 2.31 7.91 -18.33
N PRO A 149 1.15 7.96 -19.00
CA PRO A 149 1.11 7.99 -20.47
C PRO A 149 1.70 9.26 -21.09
N SER A 150 2.35 9.13 -22.25
CA SER A 150 2.83 10.26 -23.05
C SER A 150 1.99 10.44 -24.31
N ASN A 151 1.92 11.68 -24.81
CA ASN A 151 1.34 12.00 -26.11
C ASN A 151 2.38 11.98 -27.26
N ASP A 152 3.67 11.87 -26.93
CA ASP A 152 4.76 11.81 -27.89
C ASP A 152 4.86 10.40 -28.50
N PRO A 153 4.66 10.23 -29.83
CA PRO A 153 4.75 8.93 -30.50
C PRO A 153 6.08 8.21 -30.35
N GLU A 154 7.17 8.93 -30.11
CA GLU A 154 8.51 8.36 -29.93
C GLU A 154 8.79 7.98 -28.46
N SER A 155 7.92 8.39 -27.54
CA SER A 155 8.06 8.06 -26.12
C SER A 155 7.76 6.58 -25.88
N PRO A 156 8.56 5.89 -25.03
CA PRO A 156 8.27 4.53 -24.60
C PRO A 156 6.97 4.40 -23.80
N ARG A 157 6.42 5.54 -23.32
CA ARG A 157 5.15 5.63 -22.59
C ARG A 157 3.99 6.10 -23.49
N TYR A 158 4.19 6.18 -24.81
CA TYR A 158 3.17 6.66 -25.74
C TYR A 158 1.85 5.90 -25.57
N SER A 159 0.75 6.63 -25.44
CA SER A 159 -0.58 6.04 -25.52
C SER A 159 -1.55 6.91 -26.30
N LYS A 160 -2.43 6.28 -27.08
CA LYS A 160 -3.45 7.01 -27.88
C LYS A 160 -4.53 7.65 -27.02
N ASP A 161 -4.85 7.01 -25.90
CA ASP A 161 -5.84 7.42 -24.91
C ASP A 161 -5.22 8.25 -23.78
N TRP A 162 -4.00 8.79 -23.95
CA TRP A 162 -3.27 9.48 -22.87
C TRP A 162 -4.12 10.50 -22.11
N LEU A 163 -4.99 11.25 -22.80
CA LEU A 163 -5.85 12.28 -22.20
C LEU A 163 -6.79 11.72 -21.12
N ASP A 164 -7.25 10.48 -21.27
CA ASP A 164 -8.16 9.84 -20.30
C ASP A 164 -7.48 9.54 -18.96
N HIS A 165 -6.14 9.54 -18.93
CA HIS A 165 -5.33 9.29 -17.74
C HIS A 165 -5.03 10.55 -16.93
N TYR A 166 -5.49 11.74 -17.37
CA TYR A 166 -5.28 13.01 -16.70
C TYR A 166 -6.62 13.71 -16.41
N ASN A 167 -6.70 14.49 -15.32
CA ASN A 167 -7.92 15.28 -15.05
C ASN A 167 -7.94 16.59 -15.83
N SER A 168 -6.77 17.08 -16.27
CA SER A 168 -6.63 18.34 -16.99
C SER A 168 -5.38 18.34 -17.89
N PRO A 169 -5.32 19.23 -18.90
CA PRO A 169 -4.07 19.44 -19.66
C PRO A 169 -2.89 19.87 -18.77
N LYS A 170 -3.16 20.64 -17.72
CA LYS A 170 -2.14 21.07 -16.75
C LYS A 170 -1.59 19.89 -15.94
N ASP A 171 -2.44 18.92 -15.60
CA ASP A 171 -2.02 17.68 -14.95
C ASP A 171 -1.05 16.90 -15.86
N PHE A 172 -1.33 16.88 -17.17
CA PHE A 172 -0.43 16.27 -18.15
C PHE A 172 0.91 16.99 -18.24
N GLU A 173 0.91 18.33 -18.35
CA GLU A 173 2.12 19.14 -18.36
C GLU A 173 2.99 18.92 -17.12
N ASN A 174 2.36 18.69 -15.96
CA ASN A 174 3.04 18.40 -14.70
C ASN A 174 3.42 16.91 -14.52
N GLY A 175 3.01 16.02 -15.42
CA GLY A 175 3.20 14.57 -15.29
C GLY A 175 2.33 13.91 -14.21
N GLU A 176 1.26 14.55 -13.74
CA GLU A 176 0.40 14.10 -12.65
C GLU A 176 -0.80 13.29 -13.15
N SER A 177 -0.59 12.01 -13.49
CA SER A 177 -1.70 11.13 -13.88
C SER A 177 -2.72 10.96 -12.75
N LYS A 178 -3.97 10.58 -13.09
CA LYS A 178 -5.04 10.28 -12.13
C LYS A 178 -4.59 9.27 -11.07
N GLN A 179 -3.95 8.19 -11.52
CA GLN A 179 -3.42 7.15 -10.65
C GLN A 179 -2.33 7.69 -9.72
N LEU A 180 -1.40 8.49 -10.26
CA LEU A 180 -0.34 9.08 -9.45
C LEU A 180 -0.89 10.03 -8.39
N LYS A 181 -1.91 10.83 -8.72
CA LYS A 181 -2.59 11.71 -7.76
C LYS A 181 -3.24 10.92 -6.63
N GLN A 182 -3.99 9.87 -6.97
CA GLN A 182 -4.64 9.01 -5.99
C GLN A 182 -3.61 8.36 -5.04
N LEU A 183 -2.50 7.84 -5.57
CA LEU A 183 -1.44 7.27 -4.75
C LEU A 183 -0.76 8.32 -3.88
N THR A 184 -0.43 9.48 -4.43
CA THR A 184 0.16 10.59 -3.68
C THR A 184 -0.75 11.04 -2.54
N GLU A 185 -2.06 11.09 -2.76
CA GLU A 185 -3.05 11.41 -1.75
C GLU A 185 -3.11 10.33 -0.65
N LEU A 186 -3.07 9.04 -1.02
CA LEU A 186 -3.01 7.93 -0.05
C LEU A 186 -1.77 8.00 0.84
N TYR A 187 -0.62 8.36 0.29
CA TYR A 187 0.63 8.53 1.03
C TYR A 187 0.76 9.90 1.71
N SER A 188 -0.21 10.79 1.55
CA SER A 188 -0.14 12.13 2.13
C SER A 188 -0.15 12.11 3.64
N THR A 189 0.55 13.06 4.25
CA THR A 189 0.58 13.25 5.71
C THR A 189 -0.83 13.43 6.29
N GLU A 190 -1.74 14.05 5.54
CA GLU A 190 -3.13 14.25 5.96
C GLU A 190 -3.89 12.92 6.03
N ASN A 191 -3.81 12.10 4.98
CA ASN A 191 -4.43 10.77 4.98
C ASN A 191 -3.84 9.88 6.08
N LEU A 192 -2.51 9.87 6.23
CA LEU A 192 -1.83 9.13 7.29
C LEU A 192 -2.28 9.58 8.68
N ARG A 193 -2.47 10.88 8.90
CA ARG A 193 -3.01 11.40 10.17
C ARG A 193 -4.45 10.94 10.39
N GLY A 194 -5.28 10.93 9.35
CA GLY A 194 -6.64 10.41 9.40
C GLY A 194 -6.69 8.94 9.84
N ILE A 195 -5.90 8.08 9.19
CA ILE A 195 -5.79 6.66 9.54
C ILE A 195 -5.29 6.48 10.98
N ALA A 196 -4.28 7.25 11.40
CA ALA A 196 -3.77 7.19 12.77
C ALA A 196 -4.84 7.60 13.81
N GLN A 197 -5.70 8.56 13.49
CA GLN A 197 -6.82 8.94 14.36
C GLN A 197 -7.89 7.86 14.42
N ASP A 198 -8.24 7.24 13.29
CA ASP A 198 -9.18 6.11 13.26
C ASP A 198 -8.69 4.93 14.11
N ILE A 199 -7.40 4.61 14.04
CA ILE A 199 -6.76 3.58 14.87
C ILE A 199 -6.96 3.89 16.35
N ARG A 200 -6.68 5.12 16.78
CA ARG A 200 -6.87 5.55 18.18
C ARG A 200 -8.33 5.48 18.63
N ASN A 201 -9.26 5.87 17.76
CA ASN A 201 -10.69 5.80 18.03
C ASN A 201 -11.12 4.34 18.25
N LEU A 202 -10.71 3.43 17.35
CA LEU A 202 -11.00 2.00 17.48
C LEU A 202 -10.39 1.40 18.75
N GLN A 203 -9.15 1.74 19.09
CA GLN A 203 -8.51 1.30 20.34
C GLN A 203 -9.34 1.74 21.57
N THR A 204 -9.81 3.00 21.57
CA THR A 204 -10.66 3.53 22.66
C THR A 204 -12.02 2.82 22.74
N GLU A 205 -12.66 2.55 21.60
CA GLU A 205 -13.93 1.81 21.54
C GLU A 205 -13.78 0.37 22.06
N ILE A 206 -12.71 -0.32 21.64
CA ILE A 206 -12.38 -1.66 22.13
C ILE A 206 -12.18 -1.67 23.64
N GLU A 207 -11.40 -0.72 24.18
CA GLU A 207 -11.18 -0.59 25.63
C GLU A 207 -12.49 -0.35 26.40
N ASN A 208 -13.43 0.42 25.83
CA ASN A 208 -14.72 0.68 26.45
C ASN A 208 -15.60 -0.58 26.45
N ILE A 209 -15.64 -1.33 25.34
CA ILE A 209 -16.36 -2.61 25.29
C ILE A 209 -15.76 -3.62 26.29
N GLU A 210 -14.43 -3.67 26.41
CA GLU A 210 -13.76 -4.54 27.38
C GLU A 210 -14.15 -4.23 28.84
N LYS A 211 -14.35 -2.94 29.17
CA LYS A 211 -14.86 -2.50 30.49
C LYS A 211 -16.34 -2.82 30.71
N GLU A 212 -17.14 -2.95 29.66
CA GLU A 212 -18.55 -3.32 29.79
C GLU A 212 -18.75 -4.83 29.92
N ILE A 213 -17.82 -5.62 29.37
CA ILE A 213 -17.83 -7.08 29.49
C ILE A 213 -17.35 -7.56 30.87
N HIS A 214 -16.43 -6.84 31.51
CA HIS A 214 -15.73 -7.23 32.75
C HIS A 214 -16.12 -6.40 33.97
#